data_AF-A0A9P5KS20-F1
#
_entry.id   AF-A0A9P5KS20-F1
#
_cell.length_a   1.000
_cell.length_b   1.000
_cell.length_c   1.000
_cell.angle_alpha   90.00
_cell.angle_beta   90.00
_cell.angle_gamma   90.00
#
_symmetry.space_group_name_H-M   'P 1'
#
loop_
_entity.id
_entity.type
_entity.pdbx_description
1 polymer ?
#
loop_
_entity_poly.entity_id
_entity_poly.type
_entity_poly.pdbx_seq_one_letter_code
_entity_poly.pdbx_strand_id
1 'polypeptide(L)'
;MAEKQEIITDYVDIPLNTPLELIPKKVAQVTNGFKSHKTLSLEFRREQLRNLYYAIYDNMDLLKETLKLDLNKSSLEANLSEIAYVLKEIYYFIDNLDRLAEPESAPIEFFMRPSTANIEKHPLGTVLVISPWNYPVLLSLSPVASAIAAGNTVVLKVSELSPHTSRAIVMLLQAHLDPEIFVGITGAIPESTALLKEKFDKIMYTGNGNVGRVVARAATNNLTPVILELGGKSPAIITKNANLYLAARRLLWGKQMNAGQTCVAPDYILIEESIKDSFIKELKLAHDEFYPNDLDKDTEWYGHIINKKHYNRLKEILNTTKGKIVVGGGTDDSSKFIAPTFIEGITSTDSLMQDEIFGPLIGIITVADVDEAITFIEREHDTPLALYIFSNDVKEQREIVSKTRSGAVGINDPMVHVSLMNAPFGGVGQSGYGAYHGKDGFEAFSHRRTVFSQSAIIEPLFGMRYPPYNKSKETQYRLVAMPPKPWFARKGPVRKSLFRRLFTLRNILLLGLARLIMTFLYPRIEEHLDFDVLVQDFQNLLLYVWGLGVAFVNFWRNIDWDEYGRGDLYDRQLNGQTN
;
A
#
# COMPACT_ATOMS: atom_id res chain seq x y z
N MET A 1 28.67 -24.32 -22.57
CA MET A 1 29.75 -23.34 -22.33
C MET A 1 29.05 -22.04 -21.96
N ALA A 2 29.09 -21.64 -20.68
CA ALA A 2 28.60 -20.32 -20.29
C ALA A 2 29.59 -19.30 -20.87
N GLU A 3 29.12 -18.44 -21.78
CA GLU A 3 29.84 -17.22 -22.13
C GLU A 3 30.17 -16.51 -20.81
N LYS A 4 31.45 -16.27 -20.54
CA LYS A 4 31.86 -15.38 -19.46
C LYS A 4 31.20 -14.04 -19.74
N GLN A 5 30.21 -13.68 -18.92
CA GLN A 5 29.56 -12.39 -18.99
C GLN A 5 30.66 -11.35 -18.80
N GLU A 6 30.89 -10.53 -19.82
CA GLU A 6 31.87 -9.46 -19.77
C GLU A 6 31.47 -8.53 -18.62
N ILE A 7 32.39 -8.29 -17.68
CA ILE A 7 32.09 -7.44 -16.53
C ILE A 7 32.02 -6.01 -17.05
N ILE A 8 30.80 -5.52 -17.24
CA ILE A 8 30.53 -4.14 -17.62
C ILE A 8 30.88 -3.25 -16.42
N THR A 9 31.90 -2.42 -16.56
CA THR A 9 32.38 -1.53 -15.49
C THR A 9 31.89 -0.10 -15.61
N ASP A 10 31.33 0.29 -16.76
CA ASP A 10 30.77 1.62 -17.01
C ASP A 10 29.33 1.51 -17.52
N TYR A 11 28.43 2.33 -16.96
CA TYR A 11 27.01 2.29 -17.30
C TYR A 11 26.75 2.74 -18.74
N VAL A 12 27.70 3.49 -19.34
CA VAL A 12 27.58 3.91 -20.74
C VAL A 12 27.64 2.75 -21.72
N ASP A 13 28.24 1.63 -21.33
CA ASP A 13 28.34 0.40 -22.12
C ASP A 13 27.04 -0.42 -22.12
N ILE A 14 26.12 -0.12 -21.19
CA ILE A 14 24.75 -0.64 -21.27
C ILE A 14 24.07 0.00 -22.49
N PRO A 15 23.54 -0.80 -23.44
CA PRO A 15 22.91 -0.24 -24.62
C PRO A 15 21.64 0.53 -24.24
N LEU A 16 21.35 1.61 -24.95
CA LEU A 16 20.12 2.38 -24.76
C LEU A 16 18.86 1.55 -25.01
N ASN A 17 18.94 0.59 -25.94
CA ASN A 17 17.86 -0.30 -26.30
C ASN A 17 18.37 -1.74 -26.26
N THR A 18 17.66 -2.61 -25.55
CA THR A 18 17.95 -4.05 -25.58
C THR A 18 17.48 -4.62 -26.93
N PRO A 19 18.33 -5.34 -27.69
CA PRO A 19 17.92 -5.95 -28.94
C PRO A 19 16.69 -6.84 -28.77
N LEU A 20 15.68 -6.67 -29.62
CA LEU A 20 14.36 -7.29 -29.47
C LEU A 20 14.44 -8.82 -29.45
N GLU A 21 15.35 -9.40 -30.23
CA GLU A 21 15.61 -10.84 -30.32
C GLU A 21 16.22 -11.44 -29.04
N LEU A 22 16.79 -10.60 -28.16
CA LEU A 22 17.34 -11.04 -26.88
C LEU A 22 16.30 -11.02 -25.75
N ILE A 23 15.20 -10.29 -25.91
CA ILE A 23 14.18 -10.16 -24.86
C ILE A 23 13.61 -11.53 -24.46
N PRO A 24 13.12 -12.39 -25.38
CA PRO A 24 12.61 -13.70 -25.00
C PRO A 24 13.66 -14.59 -24.30
N LYS A 25 14.92 -14.50 -24.72
CA LYS A 25 16.03 -15.26 -24.12
C LYS A 25 16.30 -14.82 -22.68
N LYS A 26 16.33 -13.50 -22.44
CA LYS A 26 16.51 -12.92 -21.10
C LYS A 26 15.35 -13.27 -20.17
N VAL A 27 14.10 -13.21 -20.65
CA VAL A 27 12.93 -13.63 -19.86
C VAL A 27 13.00 -15.13 -19.54
N ALA A 28 13.31 -15.97 -20.53
CA ALA A 28 13.45 -17.41 -20.33
C ALA A 28 14.53 -17.76 -19.29
N GLN A 29 15.65 -17.03 -19.26
CA GLN A 29 16.72 -17.20 -18.27
C GLN A 29 16.18 -17.07 -16.83
N VAL A 30 15.47 -15.99 -16.52
CA VAL A 30 14.94 -15.78 -15.17
C VAL A 30 13.72 -16.66 -14.85
N THR A 31 12.96 -17.06 -15.86
CA THR A 31 11.88 -18.06 -15.68
C THR A 31 12.44 -19.44 -15.35
N ASN A 32 13.58 -19.83 -15.94
CA ASN A 32 14.25 -21.08 -15.60
C ASN A 32 14.88 -21.01 -14.20
N GLY A 33 15.46 -19.86 -13.83
CA GLY A 33 15.96 -19.64 -12.48
C GLY A 33 14.87 -19.77 -11.41
N PHE A 34 13.65 -19.28 -11.66
CA PHE A 34 12.51 -19.52 -10.75
C PHE A 34 12.19 -21.02 -10.61
N LYS A 35 12.14 -21.75 -11.75
CA LYS A 35 11.85 -23.19 -11.79
C LYS A 35 12.92 -24.07 -11.14
N SER A 36 14.12 -23.55 -10.89
CA SER A 36 15.15 -24.24 -10.11
C SER A 36 14.81 -24.33 -8.61
N HIS A 37 13.81 -23.57 -8.14
CA HIS A 37 13.38 -23.48 -6.75
C HIS A 37 14.41 -22.87 -5.77
N LYS A 38 15.54 -22.36 -6.25
CA LYS A 38 16.53 -21.70 -5.37
C LYS A 38 15.98 -20.49 -4.62
N THR A 39 15.03 -19.77 -5.22
CA THR A 39 14.37 -18.62 -4.61
C THR A 39 13.42 -18.99 -3.46
N LEU A 40 13.14 -20.28 -3.22
CA LEU A 40 12.35 -20.71 -2.06
C LEU A 40 13.12 -20.56 -0.74
N SER A 41 14.45 -20.67 -0.77
CA SER A 41 15.29 -20.48 0.43
C SER A 41 15.25 -19.04 0.91
N LEU A 42 14.83 -18.82 2.16
CA LEU A 42 14.88 -17.48 2.77
C LEU A 42 16.32 -16.98 2.90
N GLU A 43 17.29 -17.86 3.12
CA GLU A 43 18.71 -17.50 3.17
C GLU A 43 19.18 -16.94 1.82
N PHE A 44 18.83 -17.63 0.72
CA PHE A 44 19.13 -17.14 -0.64
C PHE A 44 18.50 -15.77 -0.89
N ARG A 45 17.22 -15.58 -0.53
CA ARG A 45 16.57 -14.26 -0.67
C ARG A 45 17.32 -13.18 0.12
N ARG A 46 17.81 -13.49 1.33
CA ARG A 46 18.60 -12.56 2.17
C ARG A 46 19.91 -12.17 1.51
N GLU A 47 20.60 -13.14 0.93
CA GLU A 47 21.84 -12.92 0.20
C GLU A 47 21.61 -11.94 -0.94
N GLN A 48 20.57 -12.17 -1.75
CA GLN A 48 20.25 -11.30 -2.87
C GLN A 48 19.79 -9.90 -2.42
N LEU A 49 19.07 -9.78 -1.32
CA LEU A 49 18.74 -8.49 -0.71
C LEU A 49 20.00 -7.75 -0.20
N ARG A 50 20.97 -8.46 0.39
CA ARG A 50 22.26 -7.87 0.80
C ARG A 50 23.07 -7.41 -0.42
N ASN A 51 23.09 -8.21 -1.49
CA ASN A 51 23.76 -7.82 -2.73
C ASN A 51 23.10 -6.58 -3.35
N LEU A 52 21.77 -6.50 -3.35
CA LEU A 52 21.04 -5.31 -3.77
C LEU A 52 21.38 -4.09 -2.89
N TYR A 53 21.47 -4.28 -1.57
CA TYR A 53 21.85 -3.22 -0.64
C TYR A 53 23.24 -2.65 -0.99
N TYR A 54 24.25 -3.51 -1.15
CA TYR A 54 25.62 -3.06 -1.45
C TYR A 54 25.77 -2.52 -2.87
N ALA A 55 25.01 -3.06 -3.85
CA ALA A 55 24.94 -2.48 -5.19
C ALA A 55 24.54 -1.00 -5.17
N ILE A 56 23.66 -0.61 -4.23
CA ILE A 56 23.22 0.78 -4.05
C ILE A 56 24.19 1.55 -3.15
N TYR A 57 24.51 1.00 -1.98
CA TYR A 57 25.28 1.69 -0.93
C TYR A 57 26.68 2.05 -1.40
N ASP A 58 27.39 1.12 -2.05
CA ASP A 58 28.77 1.35 -2.51
C ASP A 58 28.83 2.25 -3.75
N ASN A 59 27.69 2.45 -4.43
CA ASN A 59 27.59 3.21 -5.69
C ASN A 59 26.65 4.42 -5.56
N MET A 60 26.42 4.92 -4.35
CA MET A 60 25.53 6.05 -4.11
C MET A 60 25.94 7.31 -4.88
N ASP A 61 27.24 7.56 -5.02
CA ASP A 61 27.74 8.75 -5.70
C ASP A 61 27.50 8.69 -7.20
N LEU A 62 27.68 7.51 -7.81
CA LEU A 62 27.30 7.27 -9.21
C LEU A 62 25.79 7.53 -9.41
N LEU A 63 24.93 7.01 -8.54
CA LEU A 63 23.49 7.21 -8.65
C LEU A 63 23.10 8.69 -8.52
N LYS A 64 23.73 9.44 -7.60
CA LYS A 64 23.51 10.89 -7.46
C LYS A 64 23.97 11.64 -8.72
N GLU A 65 25.12 11.29 -9.27
CA GLU A 65 25.65 11.88 -10.50
C GLU A 65 24.69 11.66 -11.67
N THR A 66 24.21 10.43 -11.88
CA THR A 66 23.29 10.13 -12.97
C THR A 66 21.93 10.80 -12.80
N LEU A 67 21.43 10.91 -11.56
CA LEU A 67 20.22 11.67 -11.24
C LEU A 67 20.40 13.17 -11.51
N LYS A 68 21.60 13.71 -11.26
CA LYS A 68 21.93 15.10 -11.60
C LYS A 68 21.92 15.30 -13.12
N LEU A 69 22.45 14.35 -13.90
CA LEU A 69 22.44 14.43 -15.36
C LEU A 69 21.01 14.38 -15.95
N ASP A 70 20.15 13.49 -15.43
CA ASP A 70 18.80 13.32 -15.98
C ASP A 70 17.81 14.40 -15.51
N LEU A 71 17.85 14.76 -14.22
CA LEU A 71 16.81 15.57 -13.56
C LEU A 71 17.33 16.87 -12.95
N ASN A 72 18.63 17.16 -13.05
CA ASN A 72 19.31 18.20 -12.26
C ASN A 72 19.13 18.03 -10.74
N LYS A 73 18.75 16.83 -10.28
CA LYS A 73 18.43 16.54 -8.87
C LYS A 73 19.68 16.66 -8.01
N SER A 74 19.57 17.40 -6.92
CA SER A 74 20.68 17.63 -5.99
C SER A 74 21.04 16.38 -5.21
N SER A 75 22.28 16.28 -4.72
CA SER A 75 22.71 15.14 -3.92
C SER A 75 21.88 14.94 -2.65
N LEU A 76 21.48 16.02 -1.99
CA LEU A 76 20.63 15.95 -0.80
C LEU A 76 19.22 15.48 -1.15
N GLU A 77 18.62 16.02 -2.21
CA GLU A 77 17.28 15.61 -2.65
C GLU A 77 17.26 14.15 -3.13
N ALA A 78 18.29 13.71 -3.88
CA ALA A 78 18.45 12.31 -4.30
C ALA A 78 18.49 11.35 -3.10
N ASN A 79 19.21 11.72 -2.04
CA ASN A 79 19.24 10.94 -0.81
C ASN A 79 17.88 10.90 -0.12
N LEU A 80 17.26 12.07 0.09
CA LEU A 80 16.01 12.19 0.83
C LEU A 80 14.82 11.55 0.13
N SER A 81 14.76 11.66 -1.20
CA SER A 81 13.59 11.26 -1.98
C SER A 81 13.72 9.88 -2.63
N GLU A 82 14.93 9.31 -2.74
CA GLU A 82 15.13 8.03 -3.41
C GLU A 82 16.01 7.05 -2.63
N ILE A 83 17.30 7.36 -2.49
CA ILE A 83 18.31 6.38 -2.05
C ILE A 83 18.06 5.91 -0.62
N ALA A 84 17.83 6.84 0.32
CA ALA A 84 17.69 6.50 1.73
C ALA A 84 16.44 5.66 2.00
N TYR A 85 15.36 5.87 1.25
CA TYR A 85 14.14 5.06 1.39
C TYR A 85 14.40 3.62 0.95
N VAL A 86 14.97 3.42 -0.24
CA VAL A 86 15.24 2.07 -0.78
C VAL A 86 16.17 1.28 0.15
N LEU A 87 17.23 1.90 0.66
CA LEU A 87 18.15 1.23 1.60
C LEU A 87 17.43 0.81 2.90
N LYS A 88 16.56 1.65 3.44
CA LYS A 88 15.75 1.33 4.63
C LYS A 88 14.76 0.20 4.36
N GLU A 89 14.17 0.17 3.17
CA GLU A 89 13.23 -0.88 2.80
C GLU A 89 13.90 -2.24 2.59
N ILE A 90 15.07 -2.26 1.96
CA ILE A 90 15.87 -3.48 1.85
C ILE A 90 16.26 -3.99 3.24
N TYR A 91 16.70 -3.08 4.12
CA TYR A 91 17.00 -3.41 5.52
C TYR A 91 15.77 -3.97 6.25
N TYR A 92 14.60 -3.36 6.07
CA TYR A 92 13.34 -3.87 6.61
C TYR A 92 13.06 -5.30 6.16
N PHE A 93 13.23 -5.61 4.88
CA PHE A 93 13.03 -6.97 4.38
C PHE A 93 14.01 -7.94 5.01
N ILE A 94 15.31 -7.61 5.08
CA ILE A 94 16.33 -8.48 5.70
C ILE A 94 15.97 -8.80 7.16
N ASP A 95 15.55 -7.80 7.93
CA ASP A 95 15.22 -7.94 9.35
C ASP A 95 13.89 -8.69 9.59
N ASN A 96 12.95 -8.63 8.65
CA ASN A 96 11.59 -9.14 8.85
C ASN A 96 11.25 -10.36 7.99
N LEU A 97 12.18 -10.86 7.16
CA LEU A 97 11.87 -11.87 6.14
C LEU A 97 11.25 -13.15 6.73
N ASP A 98 11.75 -13.64 7.86
CA ASP A 98 11.24 -14.86 8.50
C ASP A 98 9.79 -14.66 8.99
N ARG A 99 9.52 -13.52 9.64
CA ARG A 99 8.19 -13.12 10.11
C ARG A 99 7.22 -12.90 8.94
N LEU A 100 7.69 -12.31 7.85
CA LEU A 100 6.88 -12.06 6.66
C LEU A 100 6.49 -13.38 5.99
N ALA A 101 7.42 -14.33 5.88
CA ALA A 101 7.23 -15.64 5.27
C ALA A 101 6.47 -16.65 6.17
N GLU A 102 6.35 -16.37 7.47
CA GLU A 102 5.68 -17.26 8.42
C GLU A 102 4.23 -17.59 7.99
N PRO A 103 3.85 -18.89 7.99
CA PRO A 103 2.46 -19.30 7.76
C PRO A 103 1.51 -18.75 8.82
N GLU A 104 0.36 -18.25 8.40
CA GLU A 104 -0.68 -17.74 9.30
C GLU A 104 -1.70 -18.84 9.60
N SER A 105 -2.07 -19.07 10.87
CA SER A 105 -3.16 -20.00 11.17
C SER A 105 -4.51 -19.46 10.69
N ALA A 106 -5.24 -20.24 9.90
CA ALA A 106 -6.58 -19.91 9.46
C ALA A 106 -7.59 -20.29 10.56
N PRO A 107 -8.58 -19.43 10.88
CA PRO A 107 -9.64 -19.79 11.81
C PRO A 107 -10.41 -21.04 11.33
N ILE A 108 -10.50 -22.04 12.20
CA ILE A 108 -11.29 -23.26 11.99
C ILE A 108 -12.46 -23.32 12.96
N GLU A 109 -13.60 -23.79 12.49
CA GLU A 109 -14.78 -24.00 13.33
C GLU A 109 -14.48 -25.02 14.43
N PHE A 110 -15.17 -24.88 15.58
CA PHE A 110 -14.89 -25.68 16.77
C PHE A 110 -14.91 -27.19 16.48
N PHE A 111 -15.89 -27.67 15.71
CA PHE A 111 -16.02 -29.09 15.36
C PHE A 111 -14.93 -29.61 14.42
N MET A 112 -14.16 -28.72 13.79
CA MET A 112 -13.02 -29.04 12.91
C MET A 112 -11.66 -28.87 13.61
N ARG A 113 -11.62 -28.52 14.90
CA ARG A 113 -10.38 -28.20 15.62
C ARG A 113 -9.26 -29.25 15.59
N PRO A 114 -9.54 -30.56 15.49
CA PRO A 114 -8.47 -31.54 15.29
C PRO A 114 -7.75 -31.42 13.94
N SER A 115 -8.35 -30.75 12.94
CA SER A 115 -7.73 -30.44 11.65
C SER A 115 -6.82 -29.21 11.75
N THR A 116 -5.88 -29.07 10.82
CA THR A 116 -5.02 -27.88 10.71
C THR A 116 -5.37 -27.09 9.46
N ALA A 117 -5.40 -25.76 9.57
CA ALA A 117 -5.55 -24.86 8.42
C ALA A 117 -4.54 -23.72 8.55
N ASN A 118 -3.66 -23.59 7.57
CA ASN A 118 -2.65 -22.53 7.50
C ASN A 118 -2.77 -21.77 6.18
N ILE A 119 -2.36 -20.51 6.17
CA ILE A 119 -2.22 -19.67 4.98
C ILE A 119 -0.72 -19.46 4.79
N GLU A 120 -0.15 -20.17 3.84
CA GLU A 120 1.25 -20.05 3.44
C GLU A 120 1.42 -18.93 2.40
N LYS A 121 2.59 -18.28 2.39
CA LYS A 121 2.92 -17.21 1.43
C LYS A 121 3.96 -17.73 0.45
N HIS A 122 3.55 -17.97 -0.79
CA HIS A 122 4.39 -18.52 -1.85
C HIS A 122 4.76 -17.44 -2.86
N PRO A 123 5.97 -17.44 -3.45
CA PRO A 123 6.27 -16.55 -4.57
C PRO A 123 5.31 -16.80 -5.74
N LEU A 124 5.05 -15.75 -6.53
CA LEU A 124 4.20 -15.83 -7.72
C LEU A 124 4.93 -16.49 -8.89
N GLY A 125 6.21 -16.13 -9.10
CA GLY A 125 7.03 -16.67 -10.18
C GLY A 125 8.00 -15.65 -10.76
N THR A 126 7.93 -15.43 -12.07
CA THR A 126 8.68 -14.38 -12.76
C THR A 126 7.82 -13.12 -12.86
N VAL A 127 8.30 -12.02 -12.30
CA VAL A 127 7.57 -10.75 -12.28
C VAL A 127 8.23 -9.72 -13.19
N LEU A 128 7.42 -8.90 -13.85
CA LEU A 128 7.86 -7.76 -14.64
C LEU A 128 7.62 -6.48 -13.85
N VAL A 129 8.68 -5.69 -13.64
CA VAL A 129 8.60 -4.33 -13.10
C VAL A 129 8.90 -3.35 -14.22
N ILE A 130 7.98 -2.43 -14.51
CA ILE A 130 8.16 -1.33 -15.47
C ILE A 130 8.20 -0.01 -14.69
N SER A 131 9.39 0.60 -14.61
CA SER A 131 9.62 1.80 -13.82
C SER A 131 9.57 3.09 -14.66
N PRO A 132 9.17 4.23 -14.05
CA PRO A 132 9.13 5.53 -14.69
C PRO A 132 10.45 6.27 -14.48
N TRP A 133 10.51 7.52 -14.94
CA TRP A 133 11.73 8.34 -15.00
C TRP A 133 11.87 9.37 -13.87
N ASN A 134 10.81 9.66 -13.10
CA ASN A 134 10.79 10.82 -12.22
C ASN A 134 11.46 10.58 -10.86
N TYR A 135 11.37 9.35 -10.34
CA TYR A 135 12.17 8.84 -9.23
C TYR A 135 12.75 7.48 -9.65
N PRO A 136 13.67 7.47 -10.63
CA PRO A 136 14.06 6.25 -11.34
C PRO A 136 14.78 5.25 -10.43
N VAL A 137 15.43 5.69 -9.34
CA VAL A 137 16.05 4.80 -8.36
C VAL A 137 14.98 4.19 -7.46
N LEU A 138 14.15 5.03 -6.82
CA LEU A 138 13.09 4.55 -5.91
C LEU A 138 12.14 3.58 -6.58
N LEU A 139 11.56 4.02 -7.71
CA LEU A 139 10.47 3.33 -8.39
C LEU A 139 10.94 2.12 -9.21
N SER A 140 12.25 1.95 -9.38
CA SER A 140 12.83 0.71 -9.89
C SER A 140 13.15 -0.27 -8.76
N LEU A 141 13.81 0.20 -7.70
CA LEU A 141 14.48 -0.68 -6.74
C LEU A 141 13.58 -1.13 -5.58
N SER A 142 12.66 -0.29 -5.11
CA SER A 142 11.67 -0.67 -4.10
C SER A 142 10.80 -1.88 -4.53
N PRO A 143 10.19 -1.90 -5.74
CA PRO A 143 9.44 -3.07 -6.18
C PRO A 143 10.33 -4.29 -6.48
N VAL A 144 11.56 -4.10 -6.96
CA VAL A 144 12.53 -5.20 -7.13
C VAL A 144 12.87 -5.83 -5.77
N ALA A 145 13.15 -5.03 -4.74
CA ALA A 145 13.43 -5.52 -3.39
C ALA A 145 12.23 -6.30 -2.82
N SER A 146 11.01 -5.78 -3.00
CA SER A 146 9.77 -6.45 -2.59
C SER A 146 9.59 -7.80 -3.28
N ALA A 147 9.84 -7.87 -4.59
CA ALA A 147 9.73 -9.10 -5.37
C ALA A 147 10.76 -10.16 -4.97
N ILE A 148 12.03 -9.76 -4.73
CA ILE A 148 13.10 -10.64 -4.25
C ILE A 148 12.77 -11.16 -2.85
N ALA A 149 12.31 -10.29 -1.94
CA ALA A 149 11.91 -10.69 -0.59
C ALA A 149 10.78 -11.74 -0.63
N ALA A 150 9.79 -11.56 -1.51
CA ALA A 150 8.71 -12.52 -1.72
C ALA A 150 9.16 -13.82 -2.43
N GLY A 151 10.38 -13.90 -2.97
CA GLY A 151 10.98 -15.10 -3.56
C GLY A 151 10.78 -15.24 -5.07
N ASN A 152 10.52 -14.13 -5.76
CA ASN A 152 10.30 -14.10 -7.21
C ASN A 152 11.60 -13.88 -7.98
N THR A 153 11.60 -14.22 -9.26
CA THR A 153 12.59 -13.70 -10.21
C THR A 153 12.03 -12.45 -10.91
N VAL A 154 12.91 -11.55 -11.34
CA VAL A 154 12.53 -10.20 -11.74
C VAL A 154 13.10 -9.85 -13.11
N VAL A 155 12.22 -9.34 -13.98
CA VAL A 155 12.59 -8.57 -15.17
C VAL A 155 12.30 -7.10 -14.89
N LEU A 156 13.32 -6.25 -14.95
CA LEU A 156 13.17 -4.81 -14.75
C LEU A 156 13.27 -4.08 -16.10
N LYS A 157 12.19 -3.44 -16.52
CA LYS A 157 12.20 -2.47 -17.63
C LYS A 157 12.32 -1.07 -17.06
N VAL A 158 13.44 -0.42 -17.34
CA VAL A 158 13.74 0.95 -16.89
C VAL A 158 13.26 2.01 -17.90
N SER A 159 13.01 3.24 -17.46
CA SER A 159 12.55 4.30 -18.37
C SER A 159 13.67 4.82 -19.28
N GLU A 160 13.36 4.96 -20.57
CA GLU A 160 14.22 5.57 -21.57
C GLU A 160 14.39 7.09 -21.40
N LEU A 161 13.53 7.73 -20.58
CA LEU A 161 13.54 9.18 -20.39
C LEU A 161 14.59 9.64 -19.37
N SER A 162 15.11 8.73 -18.53
CA SER A 162 16.22 8.95 -17.58
C SER A 162 17.42 8.05 -17.95
N PRO A 163 18.03 8.23 -19.13
CA PRO A 163 18.95 7.25 -19.71
C PRO A 163 20.25 7.04 -18.93
N HIS A 164 20.70 8.03 -18.14
CA HIS A 164 21.90 7.85 -17.33
C HIS A 164 21.60 6.96 -16.13
N THR A 165 20.58 7.32 -15.36
CA THR A 165 20.21 6.60 -14.13
C THR A 165 19.69 5.21 -14.41
N SER A 166 18.86 5.06 -15.44
CA SER A 166 18.31 3.77 -15.88
C SER A 166 19.39 2.77 -16.24
N ARG A 167 20.44 3.21 -16.95
CA ARG A 167 21.56 2.34 -17.33
C ARG A 167 22.47 2.01 -16.16
N ALA A 168 22.72 2.96 -15.27
CA ALA A 168 23.48 2.70 -14.04
C ALA A 168 22.77 1.66 -13.17
N ILE A 169 21.45 1.76 -12.99
CA ILE A 169 20.66 0.75 -12.26
C ILE A 169 20.82 -0.63 -12.89
N VAL A 170 20.67 -0.75 -14.22
CA VAL A 170 20.78 -2.03 -14.92
C VAL A 170 22.18 -2.64 -14.76
N MET A 171 23.24 -1.84 -14.98
CA MET A 171 24.62 -2.27 -14.78
C MET A 171 24.83 -2.79 -13.35
N LEU A 172 24.46 -2.00 -12.34
CA LEU A 172 24.68 -2.32 -10.94
C LEU A 172 23.96 -3.61 -10.55
N LEU A 173 22.68 -3.75 -10.87
CA LEU A 173 21.94 -4.96 -10.50
C LEU A 173 22.42 -6.19 -11.25
N GLN A 174 22.81 -6.08 -12.53
CA GLN A 174 23.37 -7.21 -13.27
C GLN A 174 24.73 -7.67 -12.73
N ALA A 175 25.52 -6.77 -12.15
CA ALA A 175 26.82 -7.10 -11.56
C ALA A 175 26.71 -7.75 -10.16
N HIS A 176 25.63 -7.49 -9.42
CA HIS A 176 25.52 -7.88 -8.01
C HIS A 176 24.48 -8.98 -7.76
N LEU A 177 23.44 -9.10 -8.58
CA LEU A 177 22.40 -10.11 -8.42
C LEU A 177 22.71 -11.38 -9.22
N ASP A 178 22.17 -12.49 -8.76
CA ASP A 178 22.25 -13.76 -9.48
C ASP A 178 21.62 -13.62 -10.89
N PRO A 179 22.34 -13.94 -11.97
CA PRO A 179 21.88 -13.71 -13.33
C PRO A 179 20.67 -14.58 -13.72
N GLU A 180 20.37 -15.66 -12.98
CA GLU A 180 19.15 -16.43 -13.19
C GLU A 180 17.96 -15.90 -12.41
N ILE A 181 18.11 -14.86 -11.58
CA ILE A 181 16.96 -14.24 -10.89
C ILE A 181 16.66 -12.82 -11.36
N PHE A 182 17.63 -12.15 -11.99
CA PHE A 182 17.47 -10.76 -12.43
C PHE A 182 17.97 -10.55 -13.86
N VAL A 183 17.16 -9.84 -14.65
CA VAL A 183 17.60 -9.22 -15.90
C VAL A 183 17.04 -7.80 -16.03
N GLY A 184 17.90 -6.88 -16.45
CA GLY A 184 17.51 -5.51 -16.83
C GLY A 184 17.24 -5.40 -18.33
N ILE A 185 16.22 -4.61 -18.69
CA ILE A 185 15.82 -4.30 -20.05
C ILE A 185 15.75 -2.78 -20.20
N THR A 186 16.57 -2.27 -21.12
CA THR A 186 16.55 -0.88 -21.58
C THR A 186 15.77 -0.78 -22.90
N GLY A 187 15.23 0.39 -23.17
CA GLY A 187 14.50 0.68 -24.40
C GLY A 187 13.17 1.38 -24.16
N ALA A 188 12.47 1.68 -25.24
CA ALA A 188 11.26 2.46 -25.24
C ALA A 188 10.04 1.56 -25.55
N ILE A 189 9.12 2.08 -26.36
CA ILE A 189 7.88 1.39 -26.75
C ILE A 189 8.13 0.02 -27.41
N PRO A 190 9.09 -0.15 -28.35
CA PRO A 190 9.31 -1.46 -28.99
C PRO A 190 9.67 -2.57 -28.00
N GLU A 191 10.59 -2.29 -27.07
CA GLU A 191 11.07 -3.24 -26.07
C GLU A 191 10.00 -3.52 -25.01
N SER A 192 9.27 -2.50 -24.54
CA SER A 192 8.09 -2.70 -23.67
C SER A 192 7.01 -3.52 -24.35
N THR A 193 6.76 -3.32 -25.65
CA THR A 193 5.76 -4.08 -26.41
C THR A 193 6.19 -5.54 -26.58
N ALA A 194 7.49 -5.79 -26.80
CA ALA A 194 8.02 -7.14 -26.88
C ALA A 194 7.91 -7.85 -25.52
N LEU A 195 8.30 -7.18 -24.43
CA LEU A 195 8.15 -7.72 -23.07
C LEU A 195 6.70 -8.07 -22.75
N LEU A 196 5.75 -7.18 -23.05
CA LEU A 196 4.33 -7.41 -22.74
C LEU A 196 3.68 -8.57 -23.52
N LYS A 197 4.38 -9.18 -24.49
CA LYS A 197 3.97 -10.43 -25.16
C LYS A 197 4.43 -11.68 -24.39
N GLU A 198 5.45 -11.57 -23.56
CA GLU A 198 5.95 -12.66 -22.74
C GLU A 198 5.00 -12.97 -21.57
N LYS A 199 5.15 -14.16 -20.99
CA LYS A 199 4.35 -14.59 -19.84
C LYS A 199 5.03 -14.21 -18.52
N PHE A 200 4.32 -13.45 -17.71
CA PHE A 200 4.70 -13.12 -16.33
C PHE A 200 3.64 -13.58 -15.35
N ASP A 201 4.07 -13.88 -14.13
CA ASP A 201 3.18 -14.25 -13.02
C ASP A 201 2.65 -13.02 -12.27
N LYS A 202 3.29 -11.86 -12.47
CA LYS A 202 2.84 -10.54 -12.03
C LYS A 202 3.45 -9.46 -12.91
N ILE A 203 2.71 -8.39 -13.18
CA ILE A 203 3.25 -7.14 -13.76
C ILE A 203 3.03 -6.01 -12.76
N MET A 204 4.05 -5.22 -12.48
CA MET A 204 3.93 -3.94 -11.80
C MET A 204 4.34 -2.83 -12.75
N TYR A 205 3.48 -1.85 -12.93
CA TYR A 205 3.73 -0.70 -13.78
C TYR A 205 3.47 0.58 -13.00
N THR A 206 4.44 1.49 -13.03
CA THR A 206 4.27 2.86 -12.56
C THR A 206 4.41 3.84 -13.72
N GLY A 207 3.45 4.75 -13.86
CA GLY A 207 3.47 5.78 -14.90
C GLY A 207 2.10 6.37 -15.17
N ASN A 208 1.80 6.76 -16.42
CA ASN A 208 0.52 7.39 -16.74
C ASN A 208 -0.60 6.36 -17.04
N GLY A 209 -1.86 6.78 -16.89
CA GLY A 209 -3.03 5.93 -17.10
C GLY A 209 -3.27 5.50 -18.55
N ASN A 210 -2.77 6.22 -19.55
CA ASN A 210 -2.86 5.80 -20.95
C ASN A 210 -2.07 4.50 -21.18
N VAL A 211 -0.81 4.47 -20.74
CA VAL A 211 0.04 3.28 -20.83
C VAL A 211 -0.37 2.22 -19.81
N GLY A 212 -0.88 2.60 -18.62
CA GLY A 212 -1.46 1.66 -17.66
C GLY A 212 -2.57 0.79 -18.27
N ARG A 213 -3.44 1.38 -19.11
CA ARG A 213 -4.46 0.63 -19.88
C ARG A 213 -3.84 -0.32 -20.91
N VAL A 214 -2.73 0.05 -21.53
CA VAL A 214 -2.00 -0.82 -22.48
C VAL A 214 -1.43 -2.03 -21.74
N VAL A 215 -0.77 -1.80 -20.59
CA VAL A 215 -0.22 -2.87 -19.74
C VAL A 215 -1.32 -3.81 -19.26
N ALA A 216 -2.41 -3.27 -18.70
CA ALA A 216 -3.53 -4.08 -18.23
C ALA A 216 -4.16 -4.93 -19.34
N ARG A 217 -4.32 -4.36 -20.55
CA ARG A 217 -4.83 -5.10 -21.71
C ARG A 217 -3.88 -6.19 -22.17
N ALA A 218 -2.57 -5.95 -22.16
CA ALA A 218 -1.61 -6.99 -22.52
C ALA A 218 -1.61 -8.15 -21.51
N ALA A 219 -1.71 -7.82 -20.22
CA ALA A 219 -1.74 -8.79 -19.13
C ALA A 219 -2.92 -9.78 -19.22
N THR A 220 -4.06 -9.38 -19.80
CA THR A 220 -5.23 -10.28 -19.93
C THR A 220 -4.97 -11.48 -20.82
N ASN A 221 -4.01 -11.40 -21.76
CA ASN A 221 -3.68 -12.52 -22.65
C ASN A 221 -3.15 -13.74 -21.88
N ASN A 222 -2.52 -13.50 -20.71
CA ASN A 222 -1.95 -14.53 -19.85
C ASN A 222 -2.66 -14.65 -18.50
N LEU A 223 -3.77 -13.92 -18.30
CA LEU A 223 -4.45 -13.75 -17.01
C LEU A 223 -3.50 -13.29 -15.89
N THR A 224 -2.51 -12.47 -16.27
CA THR A 224 -1.48 -12.00 -15.35
C THR A 224 -2.06 -10.92 -14.42
N PRO A 225 -1.98 -11.06 -13.09
CA PRO A 225 -2.36 -10.00 -12.17
C PRO A 225 -1.43 -8.80 -12.35
N VAL A 226 -1.97 -7.59 -12.16
CA VAL A 226 -1.24 -6.34 -12.36
C VAL A 226 -1.31 -5.48 -11.09
N ILE A 227 -0.25 -4.70 -10.83
CA ILE A 227 -0.30 -3.51 -9.97
C ILE A 227 -0.09 -2.31 -10.89
N LEU A 228 -1.01 -1.37 -10.84
CA LEU A 228 -0.90 -0.10 -11.56
C LEU A 228 -0.75 1.02 -10.54
N GLU A 229 0.40 1.67 -10.55
CA GLU A 229 0.68 2.90 -9.79
C GLU A 229 0.62 4.08 -10.76
N LEU A 230 -0.52 4.76 -10.83
CA LEU A 230 -0.78 5.79 -11.82
C LEU A 230 -0.84 7.19 -11.18
N GLY A 231 -0.85 8.22 -12.03
CA GLY A 231 -1.00 9.59 -11.60
C GLY A 231 -2.45 10.05 -11.45
N GLY A 232 -2.62 11.36 -11.46
CA GLY A 232 -3.90 12.04 -11.33
C GLY A 232 -3.69 13.42 -10.74
N LYS A 233 -4.75 14.22 -10.66
CA LYS A 233 -4.66 15.57 -10.12
C LYS A 233 -4.95 15.51 -8.62
N SER A 234 -3.90 15.48 -7.81
CA SER A 234 -4.00 15.39 -6.34
C SER A 234 -4.43 16.75 -5.73
N PRO A 235 -5.66 16.88 -5.19
CA PRO A 235 -6.14 18.13 -4.60
C PRO A 235 -5.49 18.44 -3.26
N ALA A 236 -5.36 19.72 -2.95
CA ALA A 236 -5.14 20.22 -1.60
C ALA A 236 -6.28 21.15 -1.16
N ILE A 237 -7.06 20.74 -0.18
CA ILE A 237 -8.15 21.54 0.41
C ILE A 237 -7.58 22.35 1.57
N ILE A 238 -7.79 23.67 1.57
CA ILE A 238 -7.42 24.57 2.66
C ILE A 238 -8.69 25.21 3.22
N THR A 239 -9.05 24.83 4.45
CA THR A 239 -10.24 25.36 5.13
C THR A 239 -9.90 26.59 5.96
N LYS A 240 -10.90 27.36 6.36
CA LYS A 240 -10.72 28.53 7.27
C LYS A 240 -10.06 28.18 8.61
N ASN A 241 -10.08 26.91 9.01
CA ASN A 241 -9.47 26.41 10.24
C ASN A 241 -7.99 25.98 10.06
N ALA A 242 -7.42 26.18 8.87
CA ALA A 242 -6.03 25.84 8.58
C ALA A 242 -5.03 26.75 9.30
N ASN A 243 -3.85 26.21 9.60
CA ASN A 243 -2.67 27.03 9.85
C ASN A 243 -2.07 27.46 8.50
N LEU A 244 -2.39 28.69 8.05
CA LEU A 244 -2.01 29.18 6.72
C LEU A 244 -0.49 29.29 6.53
N TYR A 245 0.25 29.66 7.58
CA TYR A 245 1.71 29.69 7.57
C TYR A 245 2.30 28.30 7.25
N LEU A 246 1.84 27.25 7.95
CA LEU A 246 2.31 25.88 7.68
C LEU A 246 1.81 25.37 6.33
N ALA A 247 0.57 25.67 5.96
CA ALA A 247 0.01 25.24 4.67
C ALA A 247 0.83 25.79 3.50
N ALA A 248 1.14 27.09 3.52
CA ALA A 248 1.94 27.75 2.49
C ALA A 248 3.32 27.11 2.33
N ARG A 249 4.06 26.94 3.45
CA ARG A 249 5.41 26.33 3.45
C ARG A 249 5.41 24.91 2.92
N ARG A 250 4.48 24.09 3.41
CA ARG A 250 4.41 22.67 3.08
C ARG A 250 3.95 22.43 1.64
N LEU A 251 3.00 23.23 1.14
CA LEU A 251 2.57 23.17 -0.26
C LEU A 251 3.66 23.66 -1.22
N LEU A 252 4.36 24.73 -0.87
CA LEU A 252 5.51 25.20 -1.66
C LEU A 252 6.61 24.14 -1.72
N TRP A 253 6.99 23.56 -0.58
CA TRP A 253 7.97 22.45 -0.52
C TRP A 253 7.52 21.26 -1.36
N GLY A 254 6.29 20.78 -1.15
CA GLY A 254 5.75 19.64 -1.88
C GLY A 254 5.71 19.86 -3.39
N LYS A 255 5.46 21.11 -3.83
CA LYS A 255 5.47 21.45 -5.25
C LYS A 255 6.86 21.66 -5.83
N GLN A 256 7.81 22.08 -5.01
CA GLN A 256 9.21 22.31 -5.38
C GLN A 256 9.96 20.99 -5.60
N MET A 257 9.72 19.98 -4.74
CA MET A 257 10.39 18.67 -4.82
C MET A 257 10.31 18.10 -6.23
N ASN A 258 11.47 17.71 -6.79
CA ASN A 258 11.64 17.19 -8.15
C ASN A 258 11.04 18.08 -9.26
N ALA A 259 11.00 19.41 -9.03
CA ALA A 259 10.28 20.38 -9.85
C ALA A 259 8.80 19.99 -10.09
N GLY A 260 8.14 19.41 -9.08
CA GLY A 260 6.74 19.01 -9.13
C GLY A 260 6.43 17.79 -10.02
N GLN A 261 7.46 17.09 -10.51
CA GLN A 261 7.33 15.90 -11.36
C GLN A 261 7.04 14.65 -10.51
N THR A 262 5.90 14.65 -9.81
CA THR A 262 5.58 13.66 -8.79
C THR A 262 4.10 13.34 -8.80
N CYS A 263 3.72 12.05 -8.88
CA CYS A 263 2.32 11.63 -8.97
C CYS A 263 1.47 12.05 -7.75
N VAL A 264 2.12 12.19 -6.60
CA VAL A 264 1.50 12.68 -5.35
C VAL A 264 1.78 14.16 -5.07
N ALA A 265 2.45 14.90 -5.95
CA ALA A 265 2.60 16.34 -5.71
C ALA A 265 1.20 16.99 -5.68
N PRO A 266 0.98 18.01 -4.82
CA PRO A 266 -0.24 18.80 -4.91
C PRO A 266 -0.34 19.41 -6.31
N ASP A 267 -1.44 19.11 -6.99
CA ASP A 267 -1.64 19.50 -8.39
C ASP A 267 -2.45 20.81 -8.46
N TYR A 268 -3.44 20.97 -7.60
CA TYR A 268 -4.22 22.20 -7.44
C TYR A 268 -4.70 22.39 -5.99
N ILE A 269 -5.05 23.63 -5.65
CA ILE A 269 -5.55 24.03 -4.34
C ILE A 269 -7.02 24.41 -4.46
N LEU A 270 -7.84 23.89 -3.54
CA LEU A 270 -9.20 24.35 -3.26
C LEU A 270 -9.15 25.10 -1.93
N ILE A 271 -9.47 26.39 -1.93
CA ILE A 271 -9.36 27.23 -0.74
C ILE A 271 -10.67 27.98 -0.49
N GLU A 272 -11.10 28.05 0.76
CA GLU A 272 -12.23 28.90 1.15
C GLU A 272 -11.93 30.37 0.82
N GLU A 273 -12.87 31.04 0.14
CA GLU A 273 -12.67 32.41 -0.37
C GLU A 273 -12.20 33.40 0.73
N SER A 274 -12.74 33.26 1.95
CA SER A 274 -12.45 34.14 3.09
C SER A 274 -10.99 34.18 3.54
N ILE A 275 -10.19 33.16 3.21
CA ILE A 275 -8.78 33.04 3.64
C ILE A 275 -7.78 33.09 2.49
N LYS A 276 -8.24 33.21 1.23
CA LYS A 276 -7.39 33.17 0.04
C LYS A 276 -6.26 34.21 0.07
N ASP A 277 -6.59 35.47 0.32
CA ASP A 277 -5.60 36.56 0.29
C ASP A 277 -4.56 36.43 1.42
N SER A 278 -4.99 35.97 2.60
CA SER A 278 -4.11 35.66 3.73
C SER A 278 -3.16 34.51 3.40
N PHE A 279 -3.66 33.45 2.75
CA PHE A 279 -2.81 32.34 2.29
C PHE A 279 -1.78 32.81 1.24
N ILE A 280 -2.19 33.63 0.26
CA ILE A 280 -1.26 34.18 -0.74
C ILE A 280 -0.15 35.00 -0.07
N LYS A 281 -0.46 35.76 0.99
CA LYS A 281 0.53 36.49 1.77
C LYS A 281 1.54 35.54 2.43
N GLU A 282 1.08 34.50 3.11
CA GLU A 282 1.95 33.49 3.74
C GLU A 282 2.79 32.73 2.70
N LEU A 283 2.22 32.47 1.52
CA LEU A 283 2.90 31.83 0.41
C LEU A 283 4.05 32.67 -0.13
N LYS A 284 3.87 33.99 -0.26
CA LYS A 284 4.96 34.91 -0.64
C LYS A 284 6.06 34.92 0.41
N LEU A 285 5.71 34.97 1.70
CA LEU A 285 6.69 34.90 2.78
C LEU A 285 7.47 33.58 2.76
N ALA A 286 6.80 32.45 2.54
CA ALA A 286 7.45 31.14 2.41
C ALA A 286 8.38 31.07 1.18
N HIS A 287 7.96 31.68 0.06
CA HIS A 287 8.80 31.78 -1.13
C HIS A 287 10.07 32.58 -0.86
N ASP A 288 9.95 33.77 -0.26
CA ASP A 288 11.10 34.62 0.02
C ASP A 288 12.05 33.98 1.04
N GLU A 289 11.53 33.17 1.97
CA GLU A 289 12.36 32.37 2.88
C GLU A 289 13.11 31.24 2.16
N PHE A 290 12.45 30.53 1.25
CA PHE A 290 13.06 29.41 0.53
C PHE A 290 14.07 29.88 -0.51
N TYR A 291 13.87 31.08 -1.08
CA TYR A 291 14.65 31.64 -2.17
C TYR A 291 15.14 33.07 -1.87
N PRO A 292 15.98 33.26 -0.84
CA PRO A 292 16.42 34.60 -0.41
C PRO A 292 17.28 35.34 -1.46
N ASN A 293 17.82 34.63 -2.45
CA ASN A 293 18.65 35.18 -3.53
C ASN A 293 17.99 35.01 -4.92
N ASP A 294 16.66 34.89 -4.97
CA ASP A 294 15.88 34.44 -6.12
C ASP A 294 16.24 33.01 -6.58
N LEU A 295 15.28 32.34 -7.22
CA LEU A 295 15.47 31.01 -7.81
C LEU A 295 15.67 31.12 -9.32
N ASP A 296 16.75 30.54 -9.83
CA ASP A 296 17.07 30.57 -11.26
C ASP A 296 17.61 29.22 -11.78
N LYS A 297 17.96 29.20 -13.07
CA LYS A 297 18.51 28.02 -13.77
C LYS A 297 19.86 27.55 -13.23
N ASP A 298 20.60 28.41 -12.52
CA ASP A 298 21.96 28.14 -12.03
C ASP A 298 21.93 27.67 -10.56
N THR A 299 20.75 27.65 -9.94
CA THR A 299 20.53 27.13 -8.59
C THR A 299 20.77 25.61 -8.54
N GLU A 300 21.92 25.22 -7.99
CA GLU A 300 22.41 23.84 -8.05
C GLU A 300 21.50 22.80 -7.38
N TRP A 301 20.69 23.21 -6.41
CA TRP A 301 19.89 22.27 -5.63
C TRP A 301 18.47 22.04 -6.19
N TYR A 302 18.06 22.76 -7.23
CA TYR A 302 16.71 22.68 -7.80
C TYR A 302 16.64 21.78 -9.04
N GLY A 303 15.63 20.92 -9.11
CA GLY A 303 15.43 20.00 -10.25
C GLY A 303 14.97 20.71 -11.53
N HIS A 304 15.20 20.09 -12.69
CA HIS A 304 14.77 20.60 -14.00
C HIS A 304 13.76 19.65 -14.65
N ILE A 305 13.01 20.16 -15.63
CA ILE A 305 12.05 19.34 -16.37
C ILE A 305 12.80 18.32 -17.24
N ILE A 306 12.42 17.05 -17.13
CA ILE A 306 13.15 15.89 -17.68
C ILE A 306 13.60 16.05 -19.14
N ASN A 307 12.76 16.64 -20.00
CA ASN A 307 13.10 16.85 -21.41
C ASN A 307 12.32 18.02 -22.03
N LYS A 308 12.70 18.38 -23.27
CA LYS A 308 12.11 19.51 -23.99
C LYS A 308 10.62 19.35 -24.27
N LYS A 309 10.13 18.12 -24.46
CA LYS A 309 8.71 17.85 -24.70
C LYS A 309 7.87 18.19 -23.45
N HIS A 310 8.28 17.70 -22.28
CA HIS A 310 7.60 18.02 -21.02
C HIS A 310 7.72 19.51 -20.68
N TYR A 311 8.88 20.11 -20.92
CA TYR A 311 9.11 21.55 -20.72
C TYR A 311 8.17 22.40 -21.58
N ASN A 312 8.11 22.14 -22.89
CA ASN A 312 7.26 22.90 -23.81
C ASN A 312 5.77 22.78 -23.45
N ARG A 313 5.31 21.60 -23.01
CA ARG A 313 3.94 21.41 -22.54
C ARG A 313 3.63 22.29 -21.31
N LEU A 314 4.52 22.30 -20.31
CA LEU A 314 4.35 23.13 -19.11
C LEU A 314 4.40 24.62 -19.44
N LYS A 315 5.31 25.03 -20.31
CA LYS A 315 5.40 26.41 -20.80
C LYS A 315 4.11 26.83 -21.52
N GLU A 316 3.52 25.94 -22.32
CA GLU A 316 2.24 26.22 -22.98
C GLU A 316 1.08 26.36 -22.00
N ILE A 317 1.01 25.50 -20.97
CA ILE A 317 0.03 25.65 -19.87
C ILE A 317 0.19 27.02 -19.20
N LEU A 318 1.42 27.42 -18.87
CA LEU A 318 1.71 28.71 -18.26
C LEU A 318 1.37 29.90 -19.18
N ASN A 319 1.54 29.77 -20.49
CA ASN A 319 1.22 30.85 -21.44
C ASN A 319 -0.28 30.98 -21.73
N THR A 320 -1.05 29.91 -21.55
CA THR A 320 -2.47 29.86 -21.95
C THR A 320 -3.43 30.01 -20.78
N THR A 321 -2.95 29.92 -19.53
CA THR A 321 -3.76 30.15 -18.33
C THR A 321 -4.42 31.52 -18.35
N LYS A 322 -5.63 31.59 -17.78
CA LYS A 322 -6.38 32.84 -17.55
C LYS A 322 -6.24 33.34 -16.11
N GLY A 323 -5.59 32.56 -15.26
CA GLY A 323 -5.28 32.97 -13.89
C GLY A 323 -4.13 33.97 -13.82
N LYS A 324 -3.89 34.47 -12.60
CA LYS A 324 -2.85 35.44 -12.29
C LYS A 324 -1.75 34.79 -11.48
N ILE A 325 -0.51 34.91 -11.95
CA ILE A 325 0.67 34.45 -11.21
C ILE A 325 0.82 35.30 -9.94
N VAL A 326 0.90 34.64 -8.78
CA VAL A 326 1.10 35.29 -7.47
C VAL A 326 2.48 35.05 -6.87
N VAL A 327 3.14 33.96 -7.28
CA VAL A 327 4.50 33.55 -6.92
C VAL A 327 5.12 32.83 -8.13
N GLY A 328 6.41 33.05 -8.41
CA GLY A 328 7.16 32.35 -9.46
C GLY A 328 6.97 32.91 -10.87
N GLY A 329 6.91 32.03 -11.86
CA GLY A 329 6.75 32.36 -13.29
C GLY A 329 8.05 32.39 -14.11
N GLY A 330 9.21 32.26 -13.46
CA GLY A 330 10.50 32.18 -14.14
C GLY A 330 10.65 30.92 -15.00
N THR A 331 11.17 31.05 -16.22
CA THR A 331 11.46 29.92 -17.11
C THR A 331 12.79 30.12 -17.83
N ASP A 332 13.50 29.02 -18.13
CA ASP A 332 14.67 29.04 -19.02
C ASP A 332 14.66 27.86 -19.99
N ASP A 333 14.69 28.19 -21.28
CA ASP A 333 14.55 27.24 -22.39
C ASP A 333 15.76 26.33 -22.57
N SER A 334 16.95 26.78 -22.15
CA SER A 334 18.23 26.09 -22.34
C SER A 334 18.44 25.01 -21.30
N SER A 335 18.12 25.30 -20.04
CA SER A 335 18.25 24.38 -18.91
C SER A 335 17.02 23.51 -18.71
N LYS A 336 15.86 23.91 -19.28
CA LYS A 336 14.52 23.36 -19.01
C LYS A 336 14.03 23.68 -17.59
N PHE A 337 14.43 24.84 -17.08
CA PHE A 337 14.05 25.34 -15.77
C PHE A 337 12.66 26.00 -15.81
N ILE A 338 11.84 25.71 -14.80
CA ILE A 338 10.58 26.41 -14.54
C ILE A 338 10.51 26.59 -13.02
N ALA A 339 10.34 27.81 -12.53
CA ALA A 339 10.22 28.07 -11.10
C ALA A 339 8.87 27.57 -10.53
N PRO A 340 8.78 27.21 -9.23
CA PRO A 340 7.50 26.95 -8.56
C PRO A 340 6.55 28.14 -8.72
N THR A 341 5.45 27.91 -9.42
CA THR A 341 4.55 28.96 -9.87
C THR A 341 3.14 28.71 -9.36
N PHE A 342 2.65 29.62 -8.52
CA PHE A 342 1.29 29.58 -7.98
C PHE A 342 0.44 30.60 -8.73
N ILE A 343 -0.73 30.16 -9.21
CA ILE A 343 -1.61 30.94 -10.08
C ILE A 343 -3.00 31.02 -9.44
N GLU A 344 -3.46 32.22 -9.08
CA GLU A 344 -4.79 32.46 -8.51
C GLU A 344 -5.85 32.73 -9.57
N GLY A 345 -7.11 32.51 -9.20
CA GLY A 345 -8.26 32.89 -10.04
C GLY A 345 -8.47 31.98 -11.25
N ILE A 346 -7.97 30.74 -11.19
CA ILE A 346 -8.25 29.73 -12.21
C ILE A 346 -9.61 29.08 -11.96
N THR A 347 -10.19 28.49 -13.01
CA THR A 347 -11.43 27.71 -12.96
C THR A 347 -11.17 26.27 -13.42
N SER A 348 -12.18 25.39 -13.35
CA SER A 348 -12.07 24.01 -13.85
C SER A 348 -11.79 23.91 -15.37
N THR A 349 -12.04 24.98 -16.13
CA THR A 349 -11.78 25.04 -17.58
C THR A 349 -10.42 25.65 -17.93
N ASP A 350 -9.62 26.05 -16.94
CA ASP A 350 -8.28 26.58 -17.18
C ASP A 350 -7.35 25.49 -17.76
N SER A 351 -6.33 25.94 -18.50
CA SER A 351 -5.23 25.10 -19.00
C SER A 351 -4.58 24.24 -17.92
N LEU A 352 -4.48 24.73 -16.67
CA LEU A 352 -3.93 23.97 -15.55
C LEU A 352 -4.79 22.78 -15.14
N MET A 353 -6.08 22.74 -15.51
CA MET A 353 -7.04 21.75 -15.04
C MET A 353 -7.33 20.62 -16.04
N GLN A 354 -6.82 20.71 -17.29
CA GLN A 354 -7.17 19.77 -18.35
C GLN A 354 -6.56 18.37 -18.18
N ASP A 355 -5.30 18.31 -17.72
CA ASP A 355 -4.56 17.07 -17.49
C ASP A 355 -3.71 17.21 -16.22
N GLU A 356 -3.08 16.12 -15.77
CA GLU A 356 -2.09 16.14 -14.70
C GLU A 356 -0.94 17.11 -15.03
N ILE A 357 -0.61 18.01 -14.10
CA ILE A 357 0.39 19.04 -14.35
C ILE A 357 1.77 18.40 -14.40
N PHE A 358 2.14 17.57 -13.42
CA PHE A 358 3.44 16.88 -13.38
C PHE A 358 4.64 17.82 -13.65
N GLY A 359 4.64 18.94 -12.94
CA GLY A 359 5.59 20.05 -13.06
C GLY A 359 5.31 21.10 -11.98
N PRO A 360 6.07 22.19 -11.92
CA PRO A 360 6.08 23.10 -10.79
C PRO A 360 5.00 24.20 -10.87
N LEU A 361 3.89 23.94 -11.57
CA LEU A 361 2.74 24.86 -11.68
C LEU A 361 1.60 24.38 -10.77
N ILE A 362 0.98 25.27 -10.01
CA ILE A 362 -0.16 24.93 -9.15
C ILE A 362 -1.21 26.03 -9.19
N GLY A 363 -2.44 25.64 -9.49
CA GLY A 363 -3.58 26.55 -9.56
C GLY A 363 -4.31 26.64 -8.22
N ILE A 364 -4.82 27.83 -7.90
CA ILE A 364 -5.63 28.11 -6.71
C ILE A 364 -7.07 28.43 -7.16
N ILE A 365 -8.00 27.57 -6.77
CA ILE A 365 -9.43 27.69 -7.03
C ILE A 365 -10.13 28.02 -5.71
N THR A 366 -10.98 29.05 -5.72
CA THR A 366 -11.81 29.40 -4.57
C THR A 366 -13.07 28.55 -4.51
N VAL A 367 -13.43 28.13 -3.31
CA VAL A 367 -14.69 27.45 -3.01
C VAL A 367 -15.38 28.18 -1.85
N ALA A 368 -16.71 28.06 -1.76
CA ALA A 368 -17.50 28.63 -0.69
C ALA A 368 -17.26 27.92 0.64
N ASP A 369 -17.16 26.59 0.62
CA ASP A 369 -17.03 25.75 1.80
C ASP A 369 -16.46 24.36 1.48
N VAL A 370 -16.39 23.51 2.51
CA VAL A 370 -15.92 22.13 2.44
C VAL A 370 -16.81 21.25 1.55
N ASP A 371 -18.12 21.45 1.54
CA ASP A 371 -19.03 20.63 0.74
C ASP A 371 -18.86 20.94 -0.77
N GLU A 372 -18.63 22.20 -1.14
CA GLU A 372 -18.27 22.55 -2.53
C GLU A 372 -16.91 21.95 -2.92
N ALA A 373 -15.92 21.97 -2.02
CA ALA A 373 -14.62 21.35 -2.28
C ALA A 373 -14.75 19.84 -2.56
N ILE A 374 -15.53 19.13 -1.75
CA ILE A 374 -15.82 17.70 -1.93
C ILE A 374 -16.52 17.47 -3.27
N THR A 375 -17.59 18.24 -3.54
CA THR A 375 -18.36 18.13 -4.80
C THR A 375 -17.48 18.39 -6.03
N PHE A 376 -16.56 19.35 -5.93
CA PHE A 376 -15.60 19.63 -7.00
C PHE A 376 -14.69 18.43 -7.26
N ILE A 377 -14.12 17.83 -6.21
CA ILE A 377 -13.25 16.66 -6.34
C ILE A 377 -14.01 15.47 -6.92
N GLU A 378 -15.20 15.15 -6.41
CA GLU A 378 -16.04 14.05 -6.92
C GLU A 378 -16.37 14.23 -8.41
N ARG A 379 -16.61 15.46 -8.86
CA ARG A 379 -16.96 15.75 -10.25
C ARG A 379 -15.77 15.69 -11.19
N GLU A 380 -14.66 16.33 -10.80
CA GLU A 380 -13.52 16.51 -11.71
C GLU A 380 -12.51 15.36 -11.59
N HIS A 381 -12.21 14.90 -10.38
CA HIS A 381 -11.06 14.06 -10.05
C HIS A 381 -11.36 13.05 -8.92
N ASP A 382 -12.43 12.26 -9.04
CA ASP A 382 -12.97 11.37 -7.98
C ASP A 382 -11.95 10.39 -7.36
N THR A 383 -10.89 10.01 -8.07
CA THR A 383 -9.95 8.98 -7.58
C THR A 383 -8.48 9.36 -7.79
N PRO A 384 -8.02 10.48 -7.21
CA PRO A 384 -6.63 10.89 -7.31
C PRO A 384 -5.74 9.96 -6.48
N LEU A 385 -4.45 9.94 -6.79
CA LEU A 385 -3.50 9.11 -6.03
C LEU A 385 -3.38 9.61 -4.59
N ALA A 386 -3.32 10.93 -4.39
CA ALA A 386 -3.30 11.55 -3.08
C ALA A 386 -4.34 12.67 -2.96
N LEU A 387 -4.82 12.91 -1.74
CA LEU A 387 -5.64 14.05 -1.37
C LEU A 387 -5.05 14.70 -0.10
N TYR A 388 -5.01 16.03 -0.06
CA TYR A 388 -4.45 16.77 1.06
C TYR A 388 -5.47 17.68 1.72
N ILE A 389 -5.47 17.71 3.05
CA ILE A 389 -6.40 18.50 3.87
C ILE A 389 -5.59 19.39 4.80
N PHE A 390 -5.74 20.70 4.71
CA PHE A 390 -5.23 21.65 5.68
C PHE A 390 -6.40 22.20 6.49
N SER A 391 -6.53 21.72 7.73
CA SER A 391 -7.52 22.14 8.71
C SER A 391 -7.06 21.69 10.09
N ASN A 392 -7.35 22.47 11.14
CA ASN A 392 -7.20 22.03 12.53
C ASN A 392 -8.50 21.50 13.15
N ASP A 393 -9.63 21.56 12.42
CA ASP A 393 -10.89 20.98 12.88
C ASP A 393 -10.98 19.49 12.52
N VAL A 394 -10.98 18.65 13.55
CA VAL A 394 -11.07 17.19 13.43
C VAL A 394 -12.40 16.73 12.81
N LYS A 395 -13.49 17.49 12.97
CA LYS A 395 -14.78 17.15 12.37
C LYS A 395 -14.73 17.35 10.86
N GLU A 396 -14.22 18.50 10.39
CA GLU A 396 -14.03 18.78 8.96
C GLU A 396 -13.09 17.75 8.32
N GLN A 397 -11.97 17.44 8.98
CA GLN A 397 -11.04 16.41 8.50
C GLN A 397 -11.74 15.06 8.30
N ARG A 398 -12.53 14.60 9.29
CA ARG A 398 -13.25 13.32 9.20
C ARG A 398 -14.32 13.34 8.12
N GLU A 399 -15.02 14.46 7.98
CA GLU A 399 -16.03 14.65 6.96
C GLU A 399 -15.43 14.50 5.56
N ILE A 400 -14.37 15.25 5.25
CA ILE A 400 -13.67 15.18 3.96
C ILE A 400 -13.16 13.76 3.71
N VAL A 401 -12.48 13.16 4.69
CA VAL A 401 -11.97 11.78 4.56
C VAL A 401 -13.10 10.78 4.29
N SER A 402 -14.27 10.95 4.92
CA SER A 402 -15.39 10.01 4.77
C SER A 402 -16.18 10.18 3.47
N LYS A 403 -16.14 11.37 2.87
CA LYS A 403 -16.90 11.72 1.67
C LYS A 403 -16.06 11.72 0.39
N THR A 404 -14.73 11.60 0.47
CA THR A 404 -13.84 11.58 -0.70
C THR A 404 -13.19 10.21 -0.90
N ARG A 405 -12.70 9.96 -2.12
CA ARG A 405 -11.98 8.74 -2.48
C ARG A 405 -10.58 9.13 -2.96
N SER A 406 -9.56 8.40 -2.55
CA SER A 406 -8.17 8.61 -2.99
C SER A 406 -7.33 7.39 -2.61
N GLY A 407 -6.12 7.28 -3.17
CA GLY A 407 -5.15 6.26 -2.73
C GLY A 407 -4.70 6.50 -1.28
N ALA A 408 -4.35 7.75 -0.96
CA ALA A 408 -4.00 8.18 0.39
C ALA A 408 -4.48 9.61 0.71
N VAL A 409 -4.71 9.88 1.99
CA VAL A 409 -5.01 11.23 2.50
C VAL A 409 -3.90 11.71 3.42
N GLY A 410 -3.31 12.87 3.11
CA GLY A 410 -2.40 13.59 4.00
C GLY A 410 -3.10 14.74 4.70
N ILE A 411 -3.08 14.77 6.04
CA ILE A 411 -3.65 15.86 6.83
C ILE A 411 -2.51 16.77 7.29
N ASN A 412 -2.63 18.05 6.95
CA ASN A 412 -1.70 19.15 7.23
C ASN A 412 -0.30 19.00 6.63
N ASP A 413 -0.02 17.99 5.81
CA ASP A 413 1.28 17.79 5.17
C ASP A 413 1.13 17.02 3.84
N PRO A 414 1.62 17.55 2.70
CA PRO A 414 1.62 16.82 1.44
C PRO A 414 2.80 15.84 1.38
N MET A 415 2.70 14.81 0.53
CA MET A 415 3.77 13.86 0.17
C MET A 415 4.38 12.98 1.28
N VAL A 416 4.43 13.39 2.55
CA VAL A 416 5.14 12.67 3.63
C VAL A 416 4.64 11.24 3.82
N HIS A 417 3.37 10.95 3.54
CA HIS A 417 2.79 9.61 3.65
C HIS A 417 3.52 8.57 2.79
N VAL A 418 4.18 8.96 1.69
CA VAL A 418 4.98 8.06 0.83
C VAL A 418 6.19 7.48 1.58
N SER A 419 6.67 8.16 2.63
CA SER A 419 7.78 7.68 3.46
C SER A 419 7.38 6.64 4.51
N LEU A 420 6.08 6.34 4.65
CA LEU A 420 5.56 5.42 5.66
C LEU A 420 5.72 3.96 5.21
N MET A 421 6.90 3.39 5.42
CA MET A 421 7.26 2.02 5.00
C MET A 421 6.33 0.90 5.49
N ASN A 422 5.55 1.13 6.55
CA ASN A 422 4.58 0.15 7.10
C ASN A 422 3.13 0.45 6.70
N ALA A 423 2.90 1.33 5.74
CA ALA A 423 1.59 1.63 5.18
C ALA A 423 1.56 1.27 3.69
N PRO A 424 0.44 0.74 3.18
CA PRO A 424 0.30 0.47 1.75
C PRO A 424 0.36 1.78 0.96
N PHE A 425 1.19 1.82 -0.07
CA PHE A 425 1.19 2.86 -1.08
C PHE A 425 0.59 2.31 -2.37
N GLY A 426 -0.48 2.93 -2.84
CA GLY A 426 -1.20 2.51 -4.04
C GLY A 426 -2.38 3.42 -4.40
N GLY A 427 -2.82 3.31 -5.65
CA GLY A 427 -3.97 4.07 -6.17
C GLY A 427 -5.32 3.36 -6.01
N VAL A 428 -6.37 4.07 -6.39
CA VAL A 428 -7.73 3.53 -6.54
C VAL A 428 -8.35 4.05 -7.83
N GLY A 429 -9.13 3.26 -8.54
CA GLY A 429 -9.81 3.72 -9.76
C GLY A 429 -8.84 4.18 -10.85
N GLN A 430 -8.89 5.45 -11.24
CA GLN A 430 -8.06 5.97 -12.33
C GLN A 430 -6.59 6.20 -11.93
N SER A 431 -6.32 6.42 -10.63
CA SER A 431 -4.95 6.50 -10.10
C SER A 431 -4.30 5.13 -9.90
N GLY A 432 -5.02 4.03 -10.14
CA GLY A 432 -4.46 2.69 -10.15
C GLY A 432 -5.17 1.69 -9.27
N TYR A 433 -4.51 0.55 -9.04
CA TYR A 433 -4.96 -0.50 -8.14
C TYR A 433 -3.82 -1.44 -7.75
N GLY A 434 -3.97 -2.07 -6.59
CA GLY A 434 -2.87 -2.72 -5.90
C GLY A 434 -2.13 -1.71 -5.02
N ALA A 435 -1.28 -2.23 -4.15
CA ALA A 435 -0.43 -1.42 -3.30
C ALA A 435 0.85 -2.21 -3.00
N TYR A 436 1.90 -1.49 -2.62
CA TYR A 436 3.18 -2.06 -2.19
C TYR A 436 3.77 -1.22 -1.05
N HIS A 437 5.09 -1.34 -0.84
CA HIS A 437 5.90 -0.92 0.31
C HIS A 437 5.93 -1.91 1.46
N GLY A 438 7.12 -2.14 2.00
CA GLY A 438 7.35 -2.97 3.19
C GLY A 438 6.55 -4.27 3.18
N LYS A 439 5.74 -4.50 4.22
CA LYS A 439 4.90 -5.70 4.33
C LYS A 439 3.95 -5.86 3.14
N ASP A 440 3.28 -4.80 2.73
CA ASP A 440 2.32 -4.83 1.63
C ASP A 440 3.03 -5.14 0.30
N GLY A 441 4.28 -4.70 0.12
CA GLY A 441 5.14 -5.10 -0.99
C GLY A 441 5.42 -6.60 -1.01
N PHE A 442 5.82 -7.19 0.13
CA PHE A 442 6.01 -8.64 0.24
C PHE A 442 4.72 -9.41 -0.11
N GLU A 443 3.57 -8.96 0.42
CA GLU A 443 2.28 -9.58 0.17
C GLU A 443 1.82 -9.43 -1.29
N ALA A 444 2.04 -8.27 -1.90
CA ALA A 444 1.67 -7.95 -3.28
C ALA A 444 2.36 -8.85 -4.31
N PHE A 445 3.55 -9.35 -3.98
CA PHE A 445 4.34 -10.29 -4.76
C PHE A 445 4.29 -11.74 -4.24
N SER A 446 3.35 -12.05 -3.34
CA SER A 446 3.12 -13.40 -2.81
C SER A 446 1.71 -13.90 -3.11
N HIS A 447 1.57 -15.21 -3.36
CA HIS A 447 0.30 -15.91 -3.32
C HIS A 447 0.03 -16.44 -1.91
N ARG A 448 -1.11 -16.06 -1.33
CA ARG A 448 -1.60 -16.61 -0.06
C ARG A 448 -2.33 -17.94 -0.34
N ARG A 449 -1.67 -19.05 -0.04
CA ARG A 449 -2.17 -20.41 -0.28
C ARG A 449 -2.71 -21.05 1.00
N THR A 450 -3.99 -21.39 1.02
CA THR A 450 -4.57 -22.18 2.11
C THR A 450 -4.12 -23.64 2.02
N VAL A 451 -3.46 -24.11 3.08
CA VAL A 451 -3.10 -25.51 3.28
C VAL A 451 -3.95 -26.07 4.42
N PHE A 452 -4.81 -27.03 4.08
CA PHE A 452 -5.71 -27.67 5.02
C PHE A 452 -5.37 -29.16 5.13
N SER A 453 -5.22 -29.64 6.36
CA SER A 453 -5.07 -31.06 6.66
C SER A 453 -6.23 -31.51 7.53
N GLN A 454 -7.02 -32.43 7.00
CA GLN A 454 -8.20 -32.97 7.65
C GLN A 454 -7.80 -34.08 8.62
N SER A 455 -8.13 -33.93 9.91
CA SER A 455 -7.93 -35.02 10.87
C SER A 455 -8.95 -36.14 10.64
N ALA A 456 -8.47 -37.38 10.64
CA ALA A 456 -9.32 -38.57 10.54
C ALA A 456 -10.19 -38.79 11.79
N ILE A 457 -9.81 -38.23 12.94
CA ILE A 457 -10.52 -38.39 14.23
C ILE A 457 -11.96 -37.85 14.14
N ILE A 458 -12.19 -36.85 13.28
CA ILE A 458 -13.51 -36.21 13.15
C ILE A 458 -14.36 -36.79 12.00
N GLU A 459 -13.91 -37.87 11.37
CA GLU A 459 -14.65 -38.58 10.32
C GLU A 459 -16.07 -39.01 10.75
N PRO A 460 -16.31 -39.52 11.98
CA PRO A 460 -17.67 -39.84 12.43
C PRO A 460 -18.61 -38.63 12.47
N LEU A 461 -18.09 -37.43 12.76
CA LEU A 461 -18.87 -36.18 12.76
C LEU A 461 -19.27 -35.77 11.35
N PHE A 462 -18.50 -36.15 10.34
CA PHE A 462 -18.78 -35.87 8.93
C PHE A 462 -19.69 -36.90 8.26
N GLY A 463 -20.14 -37.95 8.96
CA GLY A 463 -21.05 -38.96 8.40
C GLY A 463 -22.32 -38.40 7.75
N MET A 464 -22.77 -37.21 8.18
CA MET A 464 -23.87 -36.44 7.61
C MET A 464 -23.64 -35.94 6.17
N ARG A 465 -22.39 -35.72 5.75
CA ARG A 465 -22.05 -35.29 4.38
C ARG A 465 -22.10 -36.44 3.38
N TYR A 466 -22.03 -37.69 3.86
CA TYR A 466 -21.99 -38.86 2.99
C TYR A 466 -23.38 -39.38 2.65
N PRO A 467 -23.61 -39.86 1.42
CA PRO A 467 -24.83 -40.58 1.07
C PRO A 467 -24.94 -41.93 1.82
N PRO A 468 -26.15 -42.51 1.92
CA PRO A 468 -27.43 -41.91 1.55
C PRO A 468 -27.87 -40.83 2.54
N TYR A 469 -28.55 -39.80 2.02
CA TYR A 469 -29.11 -38.72 2.83
C TYR A 469 -30.47 -39.14 3.42
N ASN A 470 -30.68 -38.87 4.71
CA ASN A 470 -31.91 -39.18 5.42
C ASN A 470 -32.24 -38.07 6.45
N LYS A 471 -33.44 -38.12 7.04
CA LYS A 471 -33.90 -37.13 8.02
C LYS A 471 -32.99 -37.00 9.25
N SER A 472 -32.31 -38.08 9.65
CA SER A 472 -31.38 -38.06 10.78
C SER A 472 -30.14 -37.20 10.46
N LYS A 473 -29.52 -37.42 9.30
CA LYS A 473 -28.39 -36.61 8.82
C LYS A 473 -28.79 -35.15 8.58
N GLU A 474 -30.00 -34.88 8.08
CA GLU A 474 -30.53 -33.52 7.92
C GLU A 474 -30.69 -32.82 9.29
N THR A 475 -31.18 -33.54 10.30
CA THR A 475 -31.33 -33.00 11.66
C THR A 475 -29.97 -32.70 12.29
N GLN A 476 -29.00 -33.62 12.15
CA GLN A 476 -27.62 -33.41 12.58
C GLN A 476 -26.99 -32.19 11.88
N TYR A 477 -27.20 -32.04 10.56
CA TYR A 477 -26.75 -30.87 9.81
C TYR A 477 -27.33 -29.56 10.35
N ARG A 478 -28.63 -29.52 10.64
CA ARG A 478 -29.26 -28.32 11.22
C ARG A 478 -28.70 -27.95 12.60
N LEU A 479 -28.22 -28.91 13.38
CA LEU A 479 -27.66 -28.66 14.70
C LEU A 479 -26.21 -28.18 14.65
N VAL A 480 -25.41 -28.69 13.71
CA VAL A 480 -23.96 -28.45 13.66
C VAL A 480 -23.56 -27.33 12.67
N ALA A 481 -24.28 -27.21 11.54
CA ALA A 481 -23.86 -26.34 10.44
C ALA A 481 -24.78 -25.13 10.21
N MET A 482 -26.03 -25.15 10.67
CA MET A 482 -26.92 -23.98 10.52
C MET A 482 -26.65 -22.95 11.60
N PRO A 483 -26.49 -21.66 11.23
CA PRO A 483 -26.37 -20.61 12.22
C PRO A 483 -27.65 -20.52 13.06
N PRO A 484 -27.56 -20.15 14.35
CA PRO A 484 -28.75 -19.92 15.16
C PRO A 484 -29.59 -18.80 14.55
N LYS A 485 -30.86 -18.72 14.96
CA LYS A 485 -31.75 -17.63 14.53
C LYS A 485 -31.04 -16.27 14.64
N PRO A 486 -31.11 -15.43 13.60
CA PRO A 486 -30.44 -14.14 13.60
C PRO A 486 -30.93 -13.33 14.79
N TRP A 487 -29.99 -12.67 15.43
CA TRP A 487 -30.21 -11.91 16.65
C TRP A 487 -30.55 -10.46 16.41
N PHE A 488 -30.64 -10.11 15.14
CA PHE A 488 -31.06 -8.83 14.63
C PHE A 488 -32.36 -9.02 13.87
N ALA A 489 -33.22 -8.01 13.93
CA ALA A 489 -34.45 -7.98 13.16
C ALA A 489 -34.15 -7.77 11.67
N ARG A 490 -35.12 -8.10 10.80
CA ARG A 490 -35.02 -7.85 9.34
C ARG A 490 -34.92 -6.36 8.99
N LYS A 491 -35.35 -5.48 9.88
CA LYS A 491 -35.33 -4.01 9.74
C LYS A 491 -34.90 -3.38 11.06
N GLY A 492 -34.25 -2.23 10.99
CA GLY A 492 -33.80 -1.47 12.15
C GLY A 492 -32.35 -1.73 12.56
N PRO A 493 -31.84 -1.00 13.57
CA PRO A 493 -30.44 -1.04 13.95
C PRO A 493 -30.05 -2.36 14.62
N VAL A 494 -28.86 -2.86 14.28
CA VAL A 494 -28.27 -4.06 14.89
C VAL A 494 -27.66 -3.69 16.26
N ARG A 495 -28.43 -3.88 17.35
CA ARG A 495 -27.95 -3.60 18.72
C ARG A 495 -27.54 -4.89 19.42
N LYS A 496 -26.25 -5.07 19.72
CA LYS A 496 -25.77 -6.18 20.56
C LYS A 496 -26.29 -5.95 21.99
N SER A 497 -27.24 -6.74 22.46
CA SER A 497 -27.73 -6.61 23.85
C SER A 497 -26.59 -6.88 24.85
N LEU A 498 -26.66 -6.22 26.02
CA LEU A 498 -25.72 -6.44 27.13
C LEU A 498 -25.71 -7.92 27.55
N PHE A 499 -26.89 -8.56 27.53
CA PHE A 499 -27.06 -10.00 27.77
C PHE A 499 -26.22 -10.84 26.80
N ARG A 500 -26.14 -10.47 25.51
CA ARG A 500 -25.28 -11.18 24.55
C ARG A 500 -23.80 -10.92 24.78
N ARG A 501 -23.38 -9.69 25.14
CA ARG A 501 -21.98 -9.44 25.53
C ARG A 501 -21.55 -10.37 26.67
N LEU A 502 -22.41 -10.55 27.67
CA LEU A 502 -22.21 -11.47 28.80
C LEU A 502 -22.33 -12.96 28.41
N PHE A 503 -23.24 -13.33 27.51
CA PHE A 503 -23.39 -14.70 27.01
C PHE A 503 -22.18 -15.15 26.18
N THR A 504 -21.55 -14.22 25.45
CA THR A 504 -20.30 -14.49 24.72
C THR A 504 -19.17 -14.77 25.70
N LEU A 505 -19.08 -14.01 26.81
CA LEU A 505 -18.16 -14.27 27.93
C LEU A 505 -18.38 -15.64 28.57
N ARG A 506 -19.63 -16.05 28.81
CA ARG A 506 -19.97 -17.38 29.33
C ARG A 506 -19.51 -18.51 28.40
N ASN A 507 -19.72 -18.35 27.09
CA ASN A 507 -19.25 -19.33 26.12
C ASN A 507 -17.73 -19.35 26.01
N ILE A 508 -17.04 -18.20 26.11
CA ILE A 508 -15.58 -18.14 26.17
C ILE A 508 -15.05 -18.86 27.42
N LEU A 509 -15.71 -18.70 28.58
CA LEU A 509 -15.38 -19.42 29.83
C LEU A 509 -15.60 -20.94 29.71
N LEU A 510 -16.74 -21.36 29.15
CA LEU A 510 -17.02 -22.79 28.90
C LEU A 510 -16.07 -23.40 27.86
N LEU A 511 -15.68 -22.63 26.83
CA LEU A 511 -14.70 -23.03 25.83
C LEU A 511 -13.27 -23.07 26.41
N GLY A 512 -12.94 -22.17 27.33
CA GLY A 512 -11.71 -22.20 28.11
C GLY A 512 -11.65 -23.43 29.01
N LEU A 513 -12.76 -23.78 29.66
CA LEU A 513 -12.90 -24.99 30.47
C LEU A 513 -12.77 -26.25 29.63
N ALA A 514 -13.45 -26.33 28.47
CA ALA A 514 -13.33 -27.45 27.54
C ALA A 514 -11.90 -27.58 26.97
N ARG A 515 -11.20 -26.47 26.72
CA ARG A 515 -9.79 -26.47 26.32
C ARG A 515 -8.90 -26.98 27.46
N LEU A 516 -9.17 -26.59 28.71
CA LEU A 516 -8.43 -27.06 29.89
C LEU A 516 -8.62 -28.57 30.08
N ILE A 517 -9.85 -29.06 29.96
CA ILE A 517 -10.23 -30.48 29.97
C ILE A 517 -9.48 -31.23 28.87
N MET A 518 -9.53 -30.76 27.63
CA MET A 518 -8.81 -31.39 26.51
C MET A 518 -7.28 -31.27 26.62
N THR A 519 -6.72 -30.29 27.33
CA THR A 519 -5.25 -30.17 27.48
C THR A 519 -4.74 -31.04 28.64
N PHE A 520 -5.55 -31.25 29.69
CA PHE A 520 -5.18 -32.04 30.87
C PHE A 520 -5.53 -33.53 30.76
N LEU A 521 -6.68 -33.87 30.15
CA LEU A 521 -7.12 -35.27 30.01
C LEU A 521 -6.50 -35.95 28.79
N TYR A 522 -6.22 -35.21 27.70
CA TYR A 522 -5.76 -35.81 26.44
C TYR A 522 -4.41 -36.52 26.54
N PRO A 523 -3.35 -35.96 27.18
CA PRO A 523 -2.09 -36.69 27.35
C PRO A 523 -2.20 -37.89 28.31
N ARG A 524 -3.11 -37.81 29.29
CA ARG A 524 -3.29 -38.86 30.32
C ARG A 524 -4.13 -40.05 29.84
N ILE A 525 -5.00 -39.84 28.86
CA ILE A 525 -5.74 -40.92 28.18
C ILE A 525 -4.80 -41.74 27.28
N GLU A 526 -3.72 -41.14 26.75
CA GLU A 526 -2.69 -41.86 25.99
C GLU A 526 -1.72 -42.67 26.89
N GLU A 527 -1.47 -42.24 28.14
CA GLU A 527 -0.48 -42.87 29.03
C GLU A 527 -1.05 -43.91 30.02
N HIS A 528 -2.35 -43.93 30.32
CA HIS A 528 -2.95 -44.85 31.31
C HIS A 528 -4.19 -45.61 30.80
N LEU A 529 -4.07 -46.95 30.74
CA LEU A 529 -5.14 -47.91 30.41
C LEU A 529 -5.86 -48.46 31.66
N ASP A 530 -5.93 -47.69 32.76
CA ASP A 530 -6.65 -48.10 33.98
C ASP A 530 -7.89 -47.21 34.20
N PHE A 531 -9.06 -47.84 34.16
CA PHE A 531 -10.36 -47.19 34.19
C PHE A 531 -10.62 -46.51 35.54
N ASP A 532 -10.11 -47.08 36.64
CA ASP A 532 -10.36 -46.57 37.99
C ASP A 532 -9.60 -45.25 38.25
N VAL A 533 -8.40 -45.11 37.67
CA VAL A 533 -7.61 -43.86 37.72
C VAL A 533 -8.31 -42.75 36.93
N LEU A 534 -8.90 -43.09 35.78
CA LEU A 534 -9.64 -42.15 34.93
C LEU A 534 -10.91 -41.63 35.62
N VAL A 535 -11.60 -42.50 36.37
CA VAL A 535 -12.77 -42.13 37.18
C VAL A 535 -12.38 -41.21 38.34
N GLN A 536 -11.27 -41.51 39.04
CA GLN A 536 -10.77 -40.69 40.14
C GLN A 536 -10.35 -39.28 39.68
N ASP A 537 -9.64 -39.17 38.55
CA ASP A 537 -9.23 -37.90 37.96
C ASP A 537 -10.45 -37.08 37.48
N PHE A 538 -11.46 -37.75 36.93
CA PHE A 538 -12.71 -37.09 36.54
C PHE A 538 -13.49 -36.56 37.75
N GLN A 539 -13.52 -37.29 38.86
CA GLN A 539 -14.14 -36.84 40.11
C GLN A 539 -13.40 -35.63 40.72
N ASN A 540 -12.07 -35.63 40.69
CA ASN A 540 -11.26 -34.50 41.17
C ASN A 540 -11.47 -33.24 40.33
N LEU A 541 -11.58 -33.39 39.01
CA LEU A 541 -11.93 -32.29 38.10
C LEU A 541 -13.33 -31.73 38.40
N LEU A 542 -14.33 -32.60 38.63
CA LEU A 542 -15.68 -32.18 38.98
C LEU A 542 -15.71 -31.40 40.30
N LEU A 543 -14.94 -31.81 41.30
CA LEU A 543 -14.79 -31.09 42.57
C LEU A 543 -14.14 -29.70 42.38
N TYR A 544 -13.13 -29.59 41.51
CA TYR A 544 -12.47 -28.33 41.21
C TYR A 544 -13.39 -27.35 40.46
N VAL A 545 -14.15 -27.85 39.48
CA VAL A 545 -15.14 -27.07 38.73
C VAL A 545 -16.29 -26.63 39.65
N TRP A 546 -16.73 -27.50 40.56
CA TRP A 546 -17.74 -27.17 41.55
C TRP A 546 -17.26 -26.09 42.53
N GLY A 547 -16.01 -26.17 43.00
CA GLY A 547 -15.39 -25.13 43.83
C GLY A 547 -15.32 -23.76 43.15
N LEU A 548 -14.96 -23.72 41.86
CA LEU A 548 -14.98 -22.49 41.06
C LEU A 548 -16.41 -21.96 40.86
N GLY A 549 -17.39 -22.84 40.69
CA GLY A 549 -18.81 -22.49 40.60
C GLY A 549 -19.34 -21.85 41.87
N VAL A 550 -18.99 -22.39 43.05
CA VAL A 550 -19.37 -21.84 44.35
C VAL A 550 -18.69 -20.48 44.59
N ALA A 551 -17.40 -20.34 44.24
CA ALA A 551 -16.69 -19.07 44.32
C ALA A 551 -17.32 -17.99 43.41
N PHE A 552 -17.75 -18.36 42.21
CA PHE A 552 -18.44 -17.46 41.28
C PHE A 552 -19.81 -17.02 41.79
N VAL A 553 -20.61 -17.91 42.37
CA VAL A 553 -21.91 -17.58 42.97
C VAL A 553 -21.76 -16.68 44.19
N ASN A 554 -20.74 -16.91 45.03
CA ASN A 554 -20.44 -16.06 46.18
C ASN A 554 -19.92 -14.68 45.77
N PHE A 555 -19.10 -14.60 44.72
CA PHE A 555 -18.72 -13.33 44.11
C PHE A 555 -19.96 -12.57 43.58
N TRP A 556 -20.89 -13.27 42.94
CA TRP A 556 -22.13 -12.70 42.40
C TRP A 556 -23.10 -12.16 43.47
N ARG A 557 -23.18 -12.82 44.64
CA ARG A 557 -24.01 -12.38 45.78
C ARG A 557 -23.45 -11.15 46.50
N ASN A 558 -22.15 -10.89 46.37
CA ASN A 558 -21.47 -9.78 47.05
C ASN A 558 -21.30 -8.53 46.18
N ILE A 559 -21.85 -8.53 44.96
CA ILE A 559 -21.96 -7.33 44.12
C ILE A 559 -23.17 -6.54 44.61
N ASP A 560 -22.97 -5.28 45.00
CA ASP A 560 -24.04 -4.34 45.28
C ASP A 560 -24.69 -3.91 43.95
N TRP A 561 -25.92 -4.36 43.71
CA TRP A 561 -26.62 -4.15 42.46
C TRP A 561 -27.34 -2.79 42.39
N ASP A 562 -27.44 -2.07 43.51
CA ASP A 562 -28.13 -0.79 43.58
C ASP A 562 -27.28 0.36 42.99
N GLU A 563 -25.95 0.19 42.90
CA GLU A 563 -25.05 1.10 42.17
C GLU A 563 -25.18 1.01 40.63
N TYR A 564 -25.88 0.00 40.11
CA TYR A 564 -25.96 -0.31 38.66
C TYR A 564 -27.36 -0.12 38.03
N GLY A 565 -28.22 0.69 38.67
CA GLY A 565 -29.39 1.29 38.01
C GLY A 565 -30.59 0.36 37.83
N ARG A 566 -31.07 -0.27 38.91
CA ARG A 566 -32.38 -0.96 38.94
C ARG A 566 -33.58 -0.06 39.26
N GLY A 567 -33.41 1.25 39.38
CA GLY A 567 -34.52 2.20 39.51
C GLY A 567 -34.92 2.78 38.15
N ASP A 568 -35.80 2.10 37.40
CA ASP A 568 -36.72 2.74 36.41
C ASP A 568 -37.53 1.75 35.55
N LEU A 569 -37.28 0.44 35.66
CA LEU A 569 -37.95 -0.55 34.79
C LEU A 569 -39.21 -1.21 35.39
N TYR A 570 -39.60 -0.87 36.62
CA TYR A 570 -40.81 -1.41 37.26
C TYR A 570 -41.96 -0.40 37.45
N ASP A 571 -41.71 0.91 37.36
CA ASP A 571 -42.73 1.94 37.66
C ASP A 571 -43.48 2.54 36.45
N ARG A 572 -43.13 2.15 35.21
CA ARG A 572 -43.83 2.65 34.00
C ARG A 572 -44.98 1.76 33.50
N GLN A 573 -45.38 0.74 34.25
CA GLN A 573 -46.47 -0.16 33.85
C GLN A 573 -47.73 -0.08 34.72
N LEU A 574 -47.79 0.82 35.71
CA LEU A 574 -48.92 0.88 36.65
C LEU A 574 -49.62 2.25 36.80
N ASN A 575 -49.26 3.30 36.06
CA ASN A 575 -50.00 4.57 36.08
C ASN A 575 -50.23 5.14 34.67
N GLY A 576 -51.48 5.14 34.22
CA GLY A 576 -51.96 6.11 33.22
C GLY A 576 -52.73 5.55 32.02
N GLN A 577 -53.96 5.06 32.26
CA GLN A 577 -55.04 5.05 31.27
C GLN A 577 -55.54 6.48 30.97
N THR A 578 -56.16 6.63 29.78
CA THR A 578 -57.24 7.59 29.41
C THR A 578 -56.97 9.09 29.46
N ASN A 579 -56.58 9.69 28.33
CA ASN A 579 -57.43 10.47 27.40
C ASN A 579 -56.58 11.04 26.26
#